data_AF-A0A8J1W5H0-F1
#
_entry.id   AF-A0A8J1W5H0-F1
#
_cell.length_a   1.000
_cell.length_b   1.000
_cell.length_c   1.000
_cell.angle_alpha   90.00
_cell.angle_beta   90.00
_cell.angle_gamma   90.00
#
_symmetry.space_group_name_H-M   'P 1'
#
loop_
_entity.id
_entity.type
_entity.pdbx_description
1 polymer ?
#
loop_
_entity_poly.entity_id
_entity_poly.type
_entity_poly.pdbx_seq_one_letter_code
_entity_poly.pdbx_strand_id
1 'polypeptide(L)'
;MAAQDMISAENQQPTAEVVVQLTTKLKDESLHVPEEPIVVPANLGRYKLSELVNQLLGRDKPVPFDFLVTTKKAVAPLLKESGSNEQQAAEIQSKTDGKPAEQVFLRQTLQHLQIEYGISSEKTLEVEYVLALPPMQTNESEASDDWISCVRYCEKNNLCVVSSYDGSLKVFDLLDNGSTSGAAEKDGENKQEQSLQQVFSERISEAGITSVEVIEEEQNAVKIVLADKDGVVYFGRVCVEKEQGSTKTSKNKTSSTSSSNPLSERKATFALISRSEDVVETSPCAYEKAVECIAVSGKKQLVATGGWDWSQGVKIWNVQEVFEPKTNATTSASLKRKNDNGNQNENSGTATASFAAKPEFTVQTKNLKNRVTGLVFLDECSLLISSLDATVCVVDLVANTVLGSVLHTGLAVLQVDYSKEANILACAHESGRISFWTKKVNKQGSCGAPATANDFSFEMLENFPMNTKYHNGAISSMRFHGPHKLLSAGLDGVIRVNDPRSKTALQTIKVAEEAAAQVKKAVKPFPLKITSVRACSSAVGDDEKGIRLLSGASDGKVRLHFPMTGNSAADEE
;
A
#
# COMPACT_ATOMS: atom_id res chain seq x y z
N MET A 1 53.44 9.43 17.90
CA MET A 1 52.99 10.77 18.33
C MET A 1 53.38 11.85 17.31
N ALA A 2 53.24 11.56 16.00
CA ALA A 2 53.56 12.50 14.91
C ALA A 2 52.76 12.18 13.63
N ALA A 3 51.53 11.67 13.79
CA ALA A 3 50.64 11.32 12.66
C ALA A 3 49.18 11.71 12.93
N GLN A 4 48.94 12.56 13.93
CA GLN A 4 47.59 12.94 14.38
C GLN A 4 47.28 14.43 14.17
N ASP A 5 48.25 15.22 13.68
CA ASP A 5 48.12 16.67 13.50
C ASP A 5 48.07 17.11 12.02
N MET A 6 47.76 16.22 11.06
CA MET A 6 47.66 16.56 9.62
C MET A 6 46.24 16.50 9.04
N ILE A 7 45.19 16.42 9.87
CA ILE A 7 43.77 16.49 9.43
C ILE A 7 43.12 17.84 9.82
N SER A 8 43.92 18.89 10.01
CA SER A 8 43.44 20.20 10.49
C SER A 8 43.66 21.31 9.46
N ALA A 9 43.40 21.04 8.18
CA ALA A 9 43.48 22.08 7.14
C ALA A 9 42.68 21.72 5.87
N GLU A 10 41.40 21.36 6.00
CA GLU A 10 40.48 21.42 4.86
C GLU A 10 39.85 22.82 4.75
N ASN A 11 40.37 23.60 3.81
CA ASN A 11 39.68 24.63 3.02
C ASN A 11 38.62 25.51 3.74
N GLN A 12 39.08 26.59 4.39
CA GLN A 12 38.21 27.73 4.74
C GLN A 12 37.95 28.60 3.50
N GLN A 13 37.10 28.13 2.58
CA GLN A 13 36.33 29.05 1.74
C GLN A 13 35.19 29.63 2.59
N PRO A 14 34.83 30.92 2.46
CA PRO A 14 33.65 31.45 3.12
C PRO A 14 32.44 30.62 2.68
N THR A 15 31.88 29.84 3.59
CA THR A 15 30.67 29.06 3.32
C THR A 15 29.53 30.05 3.15
N ALA A 16 28.91 30.08 1.97
CA ALA A 16 27.71 30.87 1.74
C ALA A 16 26.70 30.57 2.86
N GLU A 17 26.12 31.60 3.45
CA GLU A 17 25.12 31.48 4.51
C GLU A 17 23.72 31.59 3.91
N VAL A 18 22.76 30.89 4.53
CA VAL A 18 21.35 30.93 4.15
C VAL A 18 20.50 31.05 5.41
N VAL A 19 19.44 31.86 5.33
CA VAL A 19 18.45 31.97 6.40
C VAL A 19 17.42 30.85 6.23
N VAL A 20 17.23 30.03 7.25
CA VAL A 20 16.21 28.96 7.27
C VAL A 20 15.23 29.20 8.41
N GLN A 21 13.97 28.86 8.18
CA GLN A 21 12.94 28.81 9.20
C GLN A 21 12.50 27.35 9.35
N LEU A 22 12.76 26.78 10.53
CA LEU A 22 12.42 25.39 10.82
C LEU A 22 10.96 25.29 11.27
N THR A 23 10.21 24.40 10.65
CA THR A 23 8.80 24.12 11.01
C THR A 23 8.58 22.61 11.11
N THR A 24 7.54 22.17 11.79
CA THR A 24 7.16 20.75 11.82
C THR A 24 5.65 20.58 12.01
N LYS A 25 5.15 19.40 11.60
CA LYS A 25 3.75 18.98 11.80
C LYS A 25 3.65 17.73 12.67
N LEU A 26 4.73 17.36 13.36
CA LEU A 26 4.75 16.25 14.30
C LEU A 26 3.73 16.52 15.43
N LYS A 27 3.11 15.47 15.95
CA LYS A 27 2.16 15.57 17.06
C LYS A 27 2.87 15.66 18.40
N ASP A 28 4.06 15.09 18.50
CA ASP A 28 4.89 15.18 19.68
C ASP A 28 5.47 16.59 19.85
N GLU A 29 4.88 17.36 20.77
CA GLU A 29 5.33 18.72 21.13
C GLU A 29 6.78 18.75 21.63
N SER A 30 7.31 17.64 22.17
CA SER A 30 8.70 17.56 22.63
C SER A 30 9.73 17.59 21.50
N LEU A 31 9.28 17.43 20.25
CA LEU A 31 10.11 17.50 19.05
C LEU A 31 10.03 18.87 18.36
N HIS A 32 9.40 19.88 18.97
CA HIS A 32 9.27 21.20 18.38
C HIS A 32 10.42 22.12 18.79
N VAL A 33 11.15 22.64 17.79
CA VAL A 33 12.11 23.75 17.96
C VAL A 33 11.42 25.11 17.80
N PRO A 34 11.98 26.21 18.32
CA PRO A 34 11.47 27.56 18.07
C PRO A 34 11.44 27.90 16.57
N GLU A 35 10.33 28.47 16.08
CA GLU A 35 10.13 28.82 14.66
C GLU A 35 10.85 30.12 14.23
N GLU A 36 11.85 30.56 14.99
CA GLU A 36 12.64 31.76 14.69
C GLU A 36 13.60 31.49 13.52
N PRO A 37 13.76 32.44 12.57
CA PRO A 37 14.71 32.28 11.48
C PRO A 37 16.15 32.18 11.99
N ILE A 38 16.87 31.15 11.55
CA ILE A 38 18.27 30.90 11.91
C ILE A 38 19.17 30.97 10.67
N VAL A 39 20.38 31.49 10.85
CA VAL A 39 21.39 31.56 9.79
C VAL A 39 22.23 30.29 9.86
N VAL A 40 22.33 29.58 8.74
CA VAL A 40 23.04 28.31 8.67
C VAL A 40 23.92 28.24 7.41
N PRO A 41 25.04 27.49 7.42
CA PRO A 41 25.84 27.28 6.22
C PRO A 41 25.05 26.60 5.09
N ALA A 42 25.09 27.14 3.87
CA ALA A 42 24.35 26.60 2.72
C ALA A 42 24.87 25.23 2.25
N ASN A 43 26.07 24.80 2.69
CA ASN A 43 26.58 23.46 2.42
C ASN A 43 25.97 22.38 3.34
N LEU A 44 25.09 22.75 4.28
CA LEU A 44 24.35 21.79 5.09
C LEU A 44 23.39 20.98 4.22
N GLY A 45 23.37 19.66 4.46
CA GLY A 45 22.37 18.74 3.94
C GLY A 45 21.64 18.05 5.10
N ARG A 46 20.89 16.98 4.79
CA ARG A 46 20.07 16.19 5.75
C ARG A 46 20.76 15.96 7.10
N TYR A 47 21.90 15.26 7.13
CA TYR A 47 22.55 14.83 8.38
C TYR A 47 22.89 15.99 9.32
N LYS A 48 23.56 17.03 8.81
CA LYS A 48 23.98 18.16 9.64
C LYS A 48 22.80 19.05 10.07
N LEU A 49 21.74 19.15 9.26
CA LEU A 49 20.49 19.80 9.70
C LEU A 49 19.80 18.97 10.78
N SER A 50 19.82 17.64 10.69
CA SER A 50 19.32 16.75 11.75
C SER A 50 20.10 16.93 13.04
N GLU A 51 21.43 17.03 12.96
CA GLU A 51 22.28 17.33 14.12
C GLU A 51 21.92 18.68 14.76
N LEU A 52 21.74 19.72 13.94
CA LEU A 52 21.30 21.05 14.41
C LEU A 52 19.95 21.00 15.12
N VAL A 53 18.95 20.31 14.55
CA VAL A 53 17.64 20.14 15.20
C VAL A 53 17.79 19.42 16.55
N ASN A 54 18.57 18.35 16.62
CA ASN A 54 18.80 17.63 17.88
C ASN A 54 19.52 18.48 18.94
N GLN A 55 20.46 19.33 18.52
CA GLN A 55 21.12 20.28 19.42
C GLN A 55 20.13 21.31 19.96
N LEU A 56 19.24 21.84 19.12
CA LEU A 56 18.18 22.77 19.53
C LEU A 56 17.16 22.13 20.48
N LEU A 57 16.87 20.84 20.29
CA LEU A 57 15.98 20.06 21.17
C LEU A 57 16.65 19.67 22.50
N GLY A 58 17.98 19.76 22.62
CA GLY A 58 18.71 19.43 23.84
C GLY A 58 18.59 17.96 24.27
N ARG A 59 18.49 17.02 23.31
CA ARG A 59 18.26 15.59 23.60
C ARG A 59 19.56 14.82 23.80
N ASP A 60 19.59 13.95 24.81
CA ASP A 60 20.70 13.01 25.02
C ASP A 60 20.78 11.94 23.92
N LYS A 61 19.62 11.55 23.37
CA LYS A 61 19.51 10.58 22.27
C LYS A 61 19.06 11.28 20.99
N PRO A 62 19.91 11.31 19.95
CA PRO A 62 19.56 11.96 18.69
C PRO A 62 18.44 11.20 17.98
N VAL A 63 17.52 11.95 17.39
CA VAL A 63 16.43 11.45 16.54
C VAL A 63 16.75 11.85 15.10
N PRO A 64 16.78 10.91 14.14
CA PRO A 64 17.06 11.23 12.75
C PRO A 64 15.84 11.92 12.10
N PHE A 65 16.09 13.04 11.42
CA PHE A 65 15.08 13.82 10.70
C PHE A 65 15.36 13.86 9.19
N ASP A 66 14.29 13.85 8.40
CA ASP A 66 14.25 14.23 7.00
C ASP A 66 13.67 15.65 6.87
N PHE A 67 14.01 16.34 5.77
CA PHE A 67 13.66 17.75 5.58
C PHE A 67 12.95 17.97 4.25
N LEU A 68 11.83 18.68 4.29
CA LEU A 68 11.11 19.18 3.13
C LEU A 68 11.29 20.69 3.04
N VAL A 69 11.70 21.16 1.88
CA VAL A 69 11.85 22.60 1.61
C VAL A 69 10.68 23.07 0.77
N THR A 70 10.00 24.13 1.22
CA THR A 70 8.95 24.79 0.44
C THR A 70 9.60 25.63 -0.66
N THR A 71 9.38 25.25 -1.91
CA THR A 71 9.91 25.93 -3.08
C THR A 71 8.82 26.20 -4.11
N LYS A 72 8.96 27.28 -4.87
CA LYS A 72 8.18 27.44 -6.10
C LYS A 72 9.04 26.88 -7.21
N LYS A 73 8.48 25.96 -8.01
CA LYS A 73 9.20 25.35 -9.12
C LYS A 73 9.92 26.41 -9.94
N ALA A 74 11.25 26.34 -9.98
CA ALA A 74 12.03 27.24 -10.79
C ALA A 74 12.67 26.52 -11.96
N VAL A 75 13.16 27.36 -12.86
CA VAL A 75 13.33 27.07 -14.26
C VAL A 75 14.78 26.72 -14.60
N ALA A 76 15.62 26.42 -13.59
CA ALA A 76 17.03 26.13 -13.82
C ALA A 76 17.31 24.98 -14.82
N PRO A 77 16.45 23.93 -14.95
CA PRO A 77 16.64 22.94 -16.01
C PRO A 77 16.42 23.48 -17.42
N LEU A 78 15.59 24.52 -17.63
CA LEU A 78 15.33 25.08 -18.96
C LEU A 78 16.44 26.03 -19.44
N LEU A 79 17.27 26.56 -18.53
CA LEU A 79 18.40 27.44 -18.89
C LEU A 79 19.64 26.67 -19.39
N LYS A 80 19.76 25.37 -19.11
CA LYS A 80 20.92 24.57 -19.57
C LYS A 80 20.79 24.06 -21.01
N GLU A 81 19.58 24.04 -21.57
CA GLU A 81 19.34 23.57 -22.96
C GLU A 81 19.23 24.70 -23.98
N SER A 82 18.98 25.94 -23.56
CA SER A 82 18.99 27.12 -24.43
C SER A 82 20.01 28.12 -23.92
N GLY A 83 21.19 28.16 -24.54
CA GLY A 83 22.12 29.25 -24.29
C GLY A 83 21.48 30.58 -24.70
N SER A 84 20.96 31.40 -23.77
CA SER A 84 20.84 32.87 -23.91
C SER A 84 20.14 33.60 -22.73
N ASN A 85 20.69 34.78 -22.45
CA ASN A 85 20.15 36.10 -22.03
C ASN A 85 19.12 36.26 -20.88
N GLU A 86 19.38 37.29 -20.05
CA GLU A 86 18.57 37.79 -18.91
C GLU A 86 17.08 38.07 -19.22
N GLN A 87 16.73 38.39 -20.47
CA GLN A 87 15.34 38.64 -20.89
C GLN A 87 14.49 37.35 -20.90
N GLN A 88 15.07 36.19 -21.22
CA GLN A 88 14.36 34.91 -21.12
C GLN A 88 14.10 34.52 -19.66
N ALA A 89 15.04 34.79 -18.76
CA ALA A 89 14.87 34.56 -17.33
C ALA A 89 13.70 35.37 -16.74
N ALA A 90 13.50 36.62 -17.19
CA ALA A 90 12.39 37.47 -16.74
C ALA A 90 11.01 37.00 -17.24
N GLU A 91 10.89 36.59 -18.51
CA GLU A 91 9.63 36.04 -19.05
C GLU A 91 9.26 34.71 -18.38
N ILE A 92 10.27 33.90 -18.11
CA ILE A 92 10.16 32.65 -17.38
C ILE A 92 9.72 32.87 -15.92
N GLN A 93 10.29 33.88 -15.24
CA GLN A 93 9.94 34.24 -13.86
C GLN A 93 8.45 34.61 -13.76
N SER A 94 7.93 35.37 -14.73
CA SER A 94 6.50 35.72 -14.81
C SER A 94 5.58 34.51 -15.03
N LYS A 95 6.07 33.43 -15.65
CA LYS A 95 5.32 32.17 -15.82
C LYS A 95 5.34 31.30 -14.56
N THR A 96 6.31 31.49 -13.66
CA THR A 96 6.42 30.75 -12.40
C THR A 96 5.72 31.41 -11.21
N ASP A 97 5.50 32.72 -11.24
CA ASP A 97 4.87 33.44 -10.11
C ASP A 97 3.42 33.00 -9.82
N GLY A 98 2.74 32.38 -10.80
CA GLY A 98 1.41 31.79 -10.65
C GLY A 98 1.36 30.30 -10.28
N LYS A 99 2.51 29.60 -10.16
CA LYS A 99 2.53 28.19 -9.75
C LYS A 99 2.40 28.06 -8.22
N PRO A 100 1.67 27.05 -7.71
CA PRO A 100 1.60 26.80 -6.28
C PRO A 100 2.99 26.49 -5.73
N ALA A 101 3.20 26.83 -4.45
CA ALA A 101 4.39 26.36 -3.73
C ALA A 101 4.29 24.83 -3.58
N GLU A 102 5.42 24.16 -3.74
CA GLU A 102 5.54 22.71 -3.65
C GLU A 102 6.60 22.38 -2.59
N GLN A 103 6.39 21.28 -1.87
CA GLN A 103 7.37 20.78 -0.91
C GLN A 103 8.22 19.70 -1.57
N VAL A 104 9.54 19.78 -1.38
CA VAL A 104 10.50 18.82 -1.97
C VAL A 104 11.47 18.34 -0.89
N PHE A 105 11.76 17.04 -0.86
CA PHE A 105 12.74 16.49 0.08
C PHE A 105 14.16 16.96 -0.24
N LEU A 106 14.88 17.38 0.80
CA LEU A 106 16.28 17.77 0.71
C LEU A 106 17.18 16.51 0.63
N ARG A 107 17.61 16.15 -0.59
CA ARG A 107 18.52 15.02 -0.85
C ARG A 107 19.98 15.44 -1.09
N GLN A 108 20.26 16.73 -1.12
CA GLN A 108 21.59 17.32 -1.31
C GLN A 108 21.81 18.44 -0.29
N THR A 109 22.69 19.40 -0.58
CA THR A 109 22.87 20.58 0.26
C THR A 109 21.84 21.66 -0.05
N LEU A 110 21.57 22.56 0.90
CA LEU A 110 20.70 23.72 0.70
C LEU A 110 21.17 24.58 -0.49
N GLN A 111 22.48 24.73 -0.67
CA GLN A 111 23.08 25.44 -1.79
C GLN A 111 22.72 24.80 -3.13
N HIS A 112 22.81 23.47 -3.25
CA HIS A 112 22.42 22.78 -4.48
C HIS A 112 20.93 22.97 -4.78
N LEU A 113 20.08 22.94 -3.74
CA LEU A 113 18.66 23.19 -3.89
C LEU A 113 18.38 24.64 -4.31
N GLN A 114 19.06 25.63 -3.72
CA GLN A 114 18.95 27.04 -4.13
C GLN A 114 19.32 27.23 -5.60
N ILE A 115 20.40 26.60 -6.07
CA ILE A 115 20.81 26.66 -7.49
C ILE A 115 19.78 25.96 -8.39
N GLU A 116 19.33 24.77 -8.02
CA GLU A 116 18.36 24.00 -8.79
C GLU A 116 17.00 24.71 -8.91
N TYR A 117 16.56 25.36 -7.84
CA TYR A 117 15.30 26.08 -7.78
C TYR A 117 15.47 27.60 -7.93
N GLY A 118 16.62 28.09 -8.43
CA GLY A 118 16.84 29.52 -8.70
C GLY A 118 16.49 30.44 -7.51
N ILE A 119 16.68 29.97 -6.28
CA ILE A 119 16.32 30.69 -5.06
C ILE A 119 17.50 31.59 -4.67
N SER A 120 17.22 32.89 -4.44
CA SER A 120 18.22 33.84 -3.93
C SER A 120 18.75 33.41 -2.56
N SER A 121 20.05 33.63 -2.29
CA SER A 121 20.67 33.37 -0.98
C SER A 121 20.08 34.24 0.14
N GLU A 122 19.52 35.40 -0.18
CA GLU A 122 18.87 36.30 0.80
C GLU A 122 17.48 35.83 1.22
N LYS A 123 16.87 34.91 0.47
CA LYS A 123 15.50 34.47 0.75
C LYS A 123 15.50 33.47 1.89
N THR A 124 14.67 33.72 2.91
CA THR A 124 14.38 32.74 3.96
C THR A 124 13.77 31.49 3.36
N LEU A 125 14.40 30.34 3.60
CA LEU A 125 13.88 29.02 3.23
C LEU A 125 13.02 28.47 4.36
N GLU A 126 11.77 28.16 4.06
CA GLU A 126 10.92 27.39 4.98
C GLU A 126 11.29 25.90 4.85
N VAL A 127 11.73 25.31 5.95
CA VAL A 127 12.21 23.94 6.02
C VAL A 127 11.39 23.17 7.06
N GLU A 128 10.47 22.34 6.57
CA GLU A 128 9.69 21.43 7.40
C GLU A 128 10.53 20.17 7.71
N TYR A 129 10.76 19.86 8.98
CA TYR A 129 11.40 18.60 9.37
C TYR A 129 10.37 17.54 9.79
N VAL A 130 10.62 16.31 9.37
CA VAL A 130 9.81 15.12 9.65
C VAL A 130 10.71 14.00 10.15
N LEU A 131 10.15 13.02 10.85
CA LEU A 131 10.93 11.87 11.30
C LEU A 131 11.45 11.08 10.10
N ALA A 132 12.74 10.74 10.12
CA ALA A 132 13.29 9.79 9.17
C ALA A 132 12.75 8.38 9.44
N LEU A 133 12.58 7.59 8.39
CA LEU A 133 12.14 6.20 8.54
C LEU A 133 13.28 5.37 9.16
N PRO A 134 13.06 4.72 10.32
CA PRO A 134 14.09 3.90 10.95
C PRO A 134 14.36 2.61 10.15
N PRO A 135 15.54 1.99 10.28
CA PRO A 135 15.84 0.68 9.70
C PRO A 135 14.79 -0.38 10.07
N MET A 136 14.56 -1.34 9.18
CA MET A 136 13.50 -2.34 9.32
C MET A 136 14.07 -3.71 9.69
N GLN A 137 13.47 -4.35 10.69
CA GLN A 137 13.61 -5.78 10.95
C GLN A 137 12.54 -6.56 10.20
N THR A 138 12.82 -7.84 9.93
CA THR A 138 11.92 -8.71 9.19
C THR A 138 11.76 -10.04 9.91
N ASN A 139 10.51 -10.41 10.19
CA ASN A 139 10.15 -11.74 10.66
C ASN A 139 9.39 -12.48 9.56
N GLU A 140 9.60 -13.79 9.46
CA GLU A 140 9.04 -14.61 8.39
C GLU A 140 8.12 -15.69 8.97
N SER A 141 7.08 -16.05 8.22
CA SER A 141 6.24 -17.21 8.50
C SER A 141 6.88 -18.52 8.01
N GLU A 142 6.26 -19.63 8.38
CA GLU A 142 6.47 -20.89 7.66
C GLU A 142 6.09 -20.75 6.18
N ALA A 143 6.76 -21.51 5.33
CA ALA A 143 6.55 -21.49 3.90
C ALA A 143 5.28 -22.27 3.52
N SER A 144 4.53 -21.71 2.57
CA SER A 144 3.42 -22.37 1.88
C SER A 144 3.94 -23.28 0.77
N ASP A 145 3.06 -24.16 0.28
CA ASP A 145 3.40 -25.11 -0.79
C ASP A 145 3.59 -24.42 -2.16
N ASP A 146 3.04 -23.22 -2.33
CA ASP A 146 3.17 -22.39 -3.54
C ASP A 146 3.33 -20.90 -3.17
N TRP A 147 3.51 -20.07 -4.20
CA TRP A 147 3.72 -18.64 -4.10
C TRP A 147 2.52 -17.96 -3.43
N ILE A 148 2.81 -17.04 -2.51
CA ILE A 148 1.79 -16.15 -1.99
C ILE A 148 1.30 -15.27 -3.15
N SER A 149 -0.01 -15.20 -3.38
CA SER A 149 -0.58 -14.35 -4.42
C SER A 149 -0.90 -12.96 -3.90
N CYS A 150 -1.47 -12.85 -2.70
CA CYS A 150 -1.95 -11.58 -2.18
C CYS A 150 -1.98 -11.56 -0.64
N VAL A 151 -1.67 -10.41 -0.05
CA VAL A 151 -1.66 -10.19 1.40
C VAL A 151 -2.54 -8.99 1.76
N ARG A 152 -3.41 -9.13 2.77
CA ARG A 152 -4.25 -8.05 3.30
C ARG A 152 -4.19 -8.02 4.82
N TYR A 153 -4.21 -6.81 5.37
CA TYR A 153 -4.20 -6.57 6.80
C TYR A 153 -5.55 -6.05 7.28
N CYS A 154 -5.99 -6.56 8.42
CA CYS A 154 -7.23 -6.24 9.11
C CYS A 154 -6.86 -5.55 10.44
N GLU A 155 -7.04 -4.24 10.52
CA GLU A 155 -6.53 -3.42 11.63
C GLU A 155 -7.32 -3.65 12.92
N LYS A 156 -8.65 -3.75 12.85
CA LYS A 156 -9.48 -3.91 14.05
C LYS A 156 -9.26 -5.26 14.72
N ASN A 157 -9.03 -6.29 13.91
CA ASN A 157 -8.81 -7.64 14.38
C ASN A 157 -7.34 -7.99 14.58
N ASN A 158 -6.41 -7.14 14.11
CA ASN A 158 -4.97 -7.38 14.04
C ASN A 158 -4.62 -8.71 13.34
N LEU A 159 -5.28 -8.97 12.22
CA LEU A 159 -5.11 -10.20 11.44
C LEU A 159 -4.55 -9.90 10.06
N CYS A 160 -3.84 -10.87 9.51
CA CYS A 160 -3.38 -10.85 8.14
C CYS A 160 -4.05 -11.99 7.36
N VAL A 161 -4.82 -11.64 6.33
CA VAL A 161 -5.47 -12.59 5.41
C VAL A 161 -4.58 -12.74 4.18
N VAL A 162 -4.27 -13.98 3.83
CA VAL A 162 -3.29 -14.33 2.81
C VAL A 162 -3.88 -15.35 1.86
N SER A 163 -3.72 -15.11 0.57
CA SER A 163 -4.05 -16.09 -0.46
C SER A 163 -2.79 -16.62 -1.15
N SER A 164 -2.85 -17.86 -1.60
CA SER A 164 -1.76 -18.56 -2.30
C SER A 164 -2.24 -19.08 -3.66
N TYR A 165 -1.30 -19.21 -4.60
CA TYR A 165 -1.55 -19.76 -5.92
C TYR A 165 -1.86 -21.27 -5.93
N ASP A 166 -1.73 -21.96 -4.78
CA ASP A 166 -2.20 -23.33 -4.55
C ASP A 166 -3.72 -23.44 -4.31
N GLY A 167 -4.43 -22.30 -4.20
CA GLY A 167 -5.86 -22.25 -3.92
C GLY A 167 -6.22 -22.15 -2.43
N SER A 168 -5.23 -21.99 -1.55
CA SER A 168 -5.41 -21.86 -0.11
C SER A 168 -5.61 -20.41 0.35
N LEU A 169 -6.50 -20.29 1.34
CA LEU A 169 -6.68 -19.11 2.18
C LEU A 169 -6.03 -19.40 3.54
N LYS A 170 -5.15 -18.49 3.96
CA LYS A 170 -4.46 -18.54 5.25
C LYS A 170 -4.74 -17.28 6.05
N VAL A 171 -4.79 -17.41 7.36
CA VAL A 171 -4.95 -16.28 8.28
C VAL A 171 -3.86 -16.36 9.34
N PHE A 172 -3.17 -15.24 9.52
CA PHE A 172 -2.14 -15.06 10.53
C PHE A 172 -2.61 -14.04 11.57
N ASP A 173 -2.37 -14.34 12.84
CA ASP A 173 -2.49 -13.40 13.94
C ASP A 173 -1.17 -12.65 14.10
N LEU A 174 -1.23 -11.32 14.15
CA LEU A 174 -0.06 -10.49 14.38
C LEU A 174 0.05 -10.24 15.88
N LEU A 175 0.93 -10.95 16.55
CA LEU A 175 1.08 -10.81 18.00
C LEU A 175 2.06 -9.70 18.33
N ASP A 176 1.54 -8.62 18.90
CA ASP A 176 2.33 -7.55 19.52
C ASP A 176 2.56 -7.91 21.00
N ASN A 177 3.66 -8.60 21.30
CA ASN A 177 4.03 -8.99 22.67
C ASN A 177 4.37 -7.80 23.61
N GLY A 178 4.08 -6.55 23.20
CA GLY A 178 4.46 -5.32 23.89
C GLY A 178 3.33 -4.49 24.50
N SER A 179 2.07 -4.95 24.49
CA SER A 179 0.94 -4.18 25.05
C SER A 179 0.45 -4.71 26.40
N THR A 180 1.34 -4.87 27.38
CA THR A 180 0.92 -4.86 28.79
C THR A 180 0.81 -3.43 29.26
N SER A 181 -0.43 -2.94 29.35
CA SER A 181 -0.78 -1.71 30.05
C SER A 181 -0.22 -1.70 31.48
N GLY A 182 0.65 -0.74 31.79
CA GLY A 182 0.91 -0.28 33.16
C GLY A 182 1.73 -1.21 34.07
N ALA A 183 3.03 -1.34 33.83
CA ALA A 183 3.99 -1.61 34.90
C ALA A 183 5.35 -1.03 34.51
N ALA A 184 5.96 -0.29 35.46
CA ALA A 184 7.16 0.51 35.29
C ALA A 184 8.31 -0.22 34.55
N GLU A 185 8.93 0.49 33.61
CA GLU A 185 10.24 0.17 33.07
C GLU A 185 11.24 -0.02 34.22
N LYS A 186 11.70 -1.26 34.39
CA LYS A 186 12.96 -1.54 35.05
C LYS A 186 13.88 -2.18 34.04
N ASP A 187 15.10 -1.66 34.02
CA ASP A 187 16.20 -1.98 33.13
C ASP A 187 16.34 -3.50 32.88
N GLY A 188 15.97 -3.89 31.67
CA GLY A 188 16.17 -5.20 31.09
C GLY A 188 15.77 -5.13 29.62
N GLU A 189 16.69 -5.47 28.71
CA GLU A 189 16.46 -5.54 27.27
C GLU A 189 15.36 -6.57 26.94
N ASN A 190 14.09 -6.21 27.10
CA ASN A 190 12.99 -6.99 26.55
C ASN A 190 12.93 -6.72 25.05
N LYS A 191 13.57 -7.60 24.26
CA LYS A 191 13.33 -7.67 22.82
C LYS A 191 11.83 -7.84 22.60
N GLN A 192 11.16 -6.82 22.08
CA GLN A 192 9.78 -6.93 21.63
C GLN A 192 9.75 -7.92 20.46
N GLU A 193 9.32 -9.15 20.72
CA GLU A 193 9.20 -10.18 19.69
C GLU A 193 7.82 -10.03 19.02
N GLN A 194 7.78 -9.35 17.87
CA GLN A 194 6.59 -9.36 17.01
C GLN A 194 6.55 -10.69 16.25
N SER A 195 5.45 -11.43 16.27
CA SER A 195 5.41 -12.75 15.60
C SER A 195 4.19 -12.91 14.70
N LEU A 196 4.36 -13.74 13.66
CA LEU A 196 3.31 -14.16 12.75
C LEU A 196 2.89 -15.59 13.11
N GLN A 197 1.75 -15.75 13.78
CA GLN A 197 1.21 -17.07 14.09
C GLN A 197 0.10 -17.43 13.10
N GLN A 198 0.25 -18.55 12.38
CA GLN A 198 -0.83 -19.05 11.53
C GLN A 198 -1.96 -19.60 12.40
N VAL A 199 -3.18 -19.07 12.24
CA VAL A 199 -4.38 -19.48 13.01
C VAL A 199 -5.42 -20.19 12.16
N PHE A 200 -5.29 -20.16 10.83
CA PHE A 200 -6.16 -20.86 9.88
C PHE A 200 -5.45 -21.11 8.55
N SER A 201 -5.76 -22.24 7.92
CA SER A 201 -5.35 -22.59 6.56
C SER A 201 -6.34 -23.59 5.98
N GLU A 202 -6.96 -23.26 4.85
CA GLU A 202 -7.87 -24.15 4.12
C GLU A 202 -7.77 -23.91 2.62
N ARG A 203 -7.93 -24.97 1.83
CA ARG A 203 -8.03 -24.87 0.37
C ARG A 203 -9.45 -24.51 -0.04
N ILE A 204 -9.63 -23.34 -0.66
CA ILE A 204 -10.95 -22.80 -1.02
C ILE A 204 -11.27 -23.01 -2.49
N SER A 205 -10.25 -22.94 -3.36
CA SER A 205 -10.39 -23.22 -4.80
C SER A 205 -9.48 -24.36 -5.22
N GLU A 206 -9.94 -25.14 -6.19
CA GLU A 206 -9.11 -26.12 -6.89
C GLU A 206 -8.11 -25.42 -7.81
N ALA A 207 -8.49 -24.24 -8.31
CA ALA A 207 -7.62 -23.32 -9.00
C ALA A 207 -6.85 -22.41 -8.03
N GLY A 208 -5.78 -21.80 -8.52
CA GLY A 208 -5.01 -20.85 -7.72
C GLY A 208 -5.77 -19.56 -7.47
N ILE A 209 -5.77 -19.08 -6.22
CA ILE A 209 -6.34 -17.78 -5.87
C ILE A 209 -5.37 -16.70 -6.33
N THR A 210 -5.86 -15.74 -7.11
CA THR A 210 -5.07 -14.63 -7.68
C THR A 210 -5.07 -13.40 -6.78
N SER A 211 -6.19 -13.13 -6.09
CA SER A 211 -6.35 -11.92 -5.30
C SER A 211 -7.35 -12.12 -4.16
N VAL A 212 -7.10 -11.43 -3.05
CA VAL A 212 -7.99 -11.31 -1.89
C VAL A 212 -8.14 -9.83 -1.54
N GLU A 213 -9.35 -9.42 -1.15
CA GLU A 213 -9.63 -8.09 -0.62
C GLU A 213 -10.53 -8.20 0.63
N VAL A 214 -10.27 -7.33 1.60
CA VAL A 214 -11.09 -7.22 2.82
C VAL A 214 -12.20 -6.21 2.55
N ILE A 215 -13.45 -6.66 2.70
CA ILE A 215 -14.62 -5.79 2.50
C ILE A 215 -14.88 -5.02 3.80
N GLU A 216 -15.13 -5.74 4.88
CA GLU A 216 -15.57 -5.17 6.15
C GLU A 216 -15.00 -5.94 7.34
N GLU A 217 -14.52 -5.19 8.34
CA GLU A 217 -14.08 -5.73 9.63
C GLU A 217 -15.16 -5.50 10.69
N GLU A 218 -15.70 -6.60 11.18
CA GLU A 218 -16.63 -6.70 12.30
C GLU A 218 -15.85 -7.11 13.57
N GLN A 219 -16.53 -7.18 14.71
CA GLN A 219 -15.87 -7.36 16.01
C GLN A 219 -15.08 -8.68 16.14
N ASN A 220 -15.61 -9.78 15.58
CA ASN A 220 -15.00 -11.12 15.63
C ASN A 220 -15.02 -11.79 14.26
N ALA A 221 -15.18 -11.01 13.19
CA ALA A 221 -15.26 -11.56 11.86
C ALA A 221 -14.80 -10.54 10.81
N VAL A 222 -14.34 -11.05 9.68
CA VAL A 222 -13.90 -10.26 8.54
C VAL A 222 -14.60 -10.77 7.30
N LYS A 223 -15.37 -9.91 6.63
CA LYS A 223 -15.94 -10.20 5.31
C LYS A 223 -14.86 -10.01 4.26
N ILE A 224 -14.66 -11.03 3.45
CA ILE A 224 -13.64 -11.04 2.40
C ILE A 224 -14.23 -11.45 1.06
N VAL A 225 -13.53 -11.06 0.00
CA VAL A 225 -13.77 -11.52 -1.36
C VAL A 225 -12.48 -12.10 -1.93
N LEU A 226 -12.60 -13.22 -2.63
CA LEU A 226 -11.52 -13.94 -3.28
C LEU A 226 -11.80 -14.06 -4.77
N ALA A 227 -10.75 -14.04 -5.57
CA ALA A 227 -10.78 -14.28 -7.01
C ALA A 227 -9.80 -15.38 -7.37
N ASP A 228 -10.15 -16.24 -8.32
CA ASP A 228 -9.26 -17.31 -8.79
C ASP A 228 -8.93 -17.23 -10.29
N LYS A 229 -8.06 -18.16 -10.70
CA LYS A 229 -7.58 -18.31 -12.08
C LYS A 229 -8.64 -18.79 -13.07
N ASP A 230 -9.71 -19.42 -12.58
CA ASP A 230 -10.79 -19.95 -13.42
C ASP A 230 -11.93 -18.94 -13.60
N GLY A 231 -11.82 -17.78 -12.98
CA GLY A 231 -12.77 -16.67 -13.15
C GLY A 231 -13.88 -16.65 -12.10
N VAL A 232 -13.76 -17.46 -11.04
CA VAL A 232 -14.72 -17.55 -9.95
C VAL A 232 -14.40 -16.51 -8.88
N VAL A 233 -15.45 -15.83 -8.42
CA VAL A 233 -15.40 -14.88 -7.31
C VAL A 233 -16.11 -15.50 -6.11
N TYR A 234 -15.43 -15.59 -4.97
CA TYR A 234 -15.96 -16.15 -3.73
C TYR A 234 -16.16 -15.04 -2.71
N PHE A 235 -17.29 -15.06 -2.03
CA PHE A 235 -17.58 -14.18 -0.91
C PHE A 235 -17.70 -15.02 0.35
N GLY A 236 -16.96 -14.62 1.37
CA GLY A 236 -16.89 -15.39 2.60
C GLY A 236 -16.65 -14.53 3.82
N ARG A 237 -16.71 -15.18 4.97
CA ARG A 237 -16.48 -14.57 6.28
C ARG A 237 -15.44 -15.37 7.02
N VAL A 238 -14.37 -14.71 7.44
CA VAL A 238 -13.38 -15.27 8.35
C VAL A 238 -13.86 -14.96 9.77
N CYS A 239 -14.29 -15.97 10.51
CA CYS A 239 -14.72 -15.84 11.90
C CYS A 239 -13.54 -16.12 12.83
N VAL A 240 -13.42 -15.35 13.91
CA VAL A 240 -12.30 -15.40 14.83
C VAL A 240 -12.83 -15.66 16.24
N GLU A 241 -12.42 -16.78 16.82
CA GLU A 241 -12.81 -17.20 18.16
C GLU A 241 -11.59 -17.09 19.09
N LYS A 242 -11.81 -16.56 20.30
CA LYS A 242 -10.81 -16.62 21.36
C LYS A 242 -10.99 -17.94 22.09
N GLU A 243 -9.99 -18.81 22.13
CA GLU A 243 -10.07 -19.98 23.00
C GLU A 243 -10.07 -19.50 24.46
N GLN A 244 -11.22 -19.59 25.13
CA GLN A 244 -11.24 -19.58 26.58
C GLN A 244 -10.64 -20.90 27.03
N GLY A 245 -9.42 -20.85 27.58
CA GLY A 245 -8.70 -22.02 28.05
C GLY A 245 -9.62 -22.95 28.82
N SER A 246 -9.89 -24.13 28.27
CA SER A 246 -10.71 -25.12 28.95
C SER A 246 -10.03 -25.42 30.28
N THR A 247 -10.70 -25.13 31.40
CA THR A 247 -10.34 -25.68 32.70
C THR A 247 -10.57 -27.19 32.66
N LYS A 248 -9.60 -27.92 32.10
CA LYS A 248 -9.50 -29.36 32.34
C LYS A 248 -9.25 -29.53 33.83
N THR A 249 -10.30 -29.87 34.58
CA THR A 249 -10.19 -30.51 35.88
C THR A 249 -9.48 -31.86 35.71
N SER A 250 -8.16 -31.83 35.66
CA SER A 250 -7.31 -33.00 35.86
C SER A 250 -6.96 -33.10 37.34
N LYS A 251 -7.51 -34.11 38.02
CA LYS A 251 -7.03 -34.56 39.33
C LYS A 251 -5.62 -35.16 39.16
N ASN A 252 -4.64 -34.59 39.88
CA ASN A 252 -3.30 -35.12 40.23
C ASN A 252 -2.34 -35.41 39.05
N LYS A 253 -1.04 -35.09 39.07
CA LYS A 253 -0.02 -35.13 40.14
C LYS A 253 1.16 -34.21 39.77
N THR A 254 1.89 -33.79 40.80
CA THR A 254 3.07 -32.91 40.90
C THR A 254 4.24 -33.18 39.95
N SER A 255 4.74 -32.14 39.27
CA SER A 255 6.18 -31.79 39.21
C SER A 255 6.38 -30.42 38.54
N SER A 256 7.22 -29.61 39.16
CA SER A 256 7.54 -28.20 38.86
C SER A 256 8.39 -27.99 37.61
N THR A 257 7.94 -27.12 36.71
CA THR A 257 8.77 -26.31 35.80
C THR A 257 8.01 -25.03 35.44
N SER A 258 8.76 -23.93 35.33
CA SER A 258 8.37 -22.52 35.21
C SER A 258 7.18 -22.21 34.28
N SER A 259 6.19 -21.50 34.82
CA SER A 259 5.01 -21.01 34.13
C SER A 259 5.32 -19.78 33.26
N SER A 260 5.46 -19.96 31.96
CA SER A 260 5.10 -18.92 30.99
C SER A 260 3.58 -18.90 30.88
N ASN A 261 2.97 -17.72 31.03
CA ASN A 261 1.52 -17.54 30.80
C ASN A 261 1.14 -18.08 29.42
N PRO A 262 0.05 -18.85 29.26
CA PRO A 262 -0.40 -19.24 27.94
C PRO A 262 -0.91 -17.98 27.23
N LEU A 263 -0.26 -17.61 26.12
CA LEU A 263 -0.85 -16.66 25.17
C LEU A 263 -2.22 -17.22 24.78
N SER A 264 -3.25 -16.37 24.79
CA SER A 264 -4.58 -16.77 24.35
C SER A 264 -4.54 -17.10 22.86
N GLU A 265 -4.43 -18.38 22.50
CA GLU A 265 -4.46 -18.83 21.11
C GLU A 265 -5.83 -18.46 20.51
N ARG A 266 -5.80 -17.65 19.44
CA ARG A 266 -7.00 -17.36 18.63
C ARG A 266 -7.12 -18.44 17.56
N LYS A 267 -8.33 -18.90 17.31
CA LYS A 267 -8.63 -19.80 16.20
C LYS A 267 -9.50 -19.07 15.20
N ALA A 268 -9.17 -19.20 13.91
CA ALA A 268 -10.01 -18.66 12.85
C ALA A 268 -10.67 -19.80 12.06
N THR A 269 -11.84 -19.51 11.48
CA THR A 269 -12.56 -20.40 10.56
C THR A 269 -13.06 -19.60 9.37
N PHE A 270 -13.22 -20.25 8.21
CA PHE A 270 -13.81 -19.62 7.02
C PHE A 270 -15.22 -20.18 6.77
N ALA A 271 -16.17 -19.28 6.58
CA ALA A 271 -17.51 -19.61 6.14
C ALA A 271 -17.72 -19.03 4.73
N LEU A 272 -17.88 -19.91 3.74
CA LEU A 272 -18.28 -19.52 2.38
C LEU A 272 -19.75 -19.05 2.41
N ILE A 273 -20.00 -17.84 1.93
CA ILE A 273 -21.34 -17.23 1.93
C ILE A 273 -21.98 -17.30 0.55
N SER A 274 -21.22 -17.04 -0.50
CA SER A 274 -21.69 -17.18 -1.88
C SER A 274 -20.51 -17.23 -2.84
N ARG A 275 -20.75 -17.71 -4.06
CA ARG A 275 -19.76 -17.69 -5.14
C ARG A 275 -20.43 -17.36 -6.46
N SER A 276 -19.69 -16.79 -7.40
CA SER A 276 -20.19 -16.59 -8.76
C SER A 276 -20.45 -17.96 -9.41
N GLU A 277 -21.70 -18.25 -9.71
CA GLU A 277 -22.08 -19.43 -10.49
C GLU A 277 -22.82 -18.99 -11.76
N ASP A 278 -22.47 -19.60 -12.89
CA ASP A 278 -23.17 -19.38 -14.13
C ASP A 278 -24.49 -20.16 -14.12
N VAL A 279 -25.60 -19.45 -13.97
CA VAL A 279 -26.94 -20.05 -13.92
C VAL A 279 -27.57 -20.17 -15.34
N VAL A 280 -26.97 -19.58 -16.39
CA VAL A 280 -27.50 -19.51 -17.79
C VAL A 280 -28.80 -18.65 -17.84
N GLU A 281 -29.17 -17.82 -18.82
CA GLU A 281 -28.76 -17.45 -20.18
C GLU A 281 -29.03 -15.92 -20.30
N THR A 282 -28.01 -15.10 -20.58
CA THR A 282 -28.05 -13.74 -21.20
C THR A 282 -26.78 -12.94 -20.88
N SER A 283 -26.19 -13.13 -19.69
CA SER A 283 -24.88 -12.58 -19.27
C SER A 283 -24.20 -13.52 -18.26
N PRO A 284 -22.90 -13.87 -18.44
CA PRO A 284 -22.19 -14.74 -17.50
C PRO A 284 -22.00 -14.03 -16.14
N CYS A 285 -22.13 -14.76 -15.04
CA CYS A 285 -21.91 -14.25 -13.68
C CYS A 285 -20.43 -14.43 -13.29
N ALA A 286 -19.83 -15.55 -13.66
CA ALA A 286 -18.37 -15.76 -13.58
C ALA A 286 -17.64 -15.17 -14.80
N TYR A 287 -16.32 -15.02 -14.70
CA TYR A 287 -15.47 -14.74 -15.86
C TYR A 287 -15.14 -16.05 -16.57
N GLU A 288 -14.78 -15.99 -17.85
CA GLU A 288 -14.30 -17.17 -18.59
C GLU A 288 -12.81 -17.46 -18.32
N LYS A 289 -12.10 -16.46 -17.76
CA LYS A 289 -10.67 -16.50 -17.42
C LYS A 289 -10.41 -15.85 -16.07
N ALA A 290 -9.16 -15.99 -15.63
CA ALA A 290 -8.64 -15.44 -14.40
C ALA A 290 -9.10 -14.00 -14.11
N VAL A 291 -9.65 -13.82 -12.91
CA VAL A 291 -9.86 -12.51 -12.30
C VAL A 291 -8.55 -12.12 -11.62
N GLU A 292 -8.05 -10.92 -11.83
CA GLU A 292 -6.71 -10.50 -11.34
C GLU A 292 -6.81 -9.39 -10.29
N CYS A 293 -7.84 -8.56 -10.37
CA CYS A 293 -7.96 -7.38 -9.52
C CYS A 293 -9.35 -7.27 -8.91
N ILE A 294 -9.36 -6.82 -7.67
CA ILE A 294 -10.55 -6.58 -6.85
C ILE A 294 -10.40 -5.21 -6.21
N ALA A 295 -11.49 -4.45 -6.13
CA ALA A 295 -11.57 -3.21 -5.37
C ALA A 295 -12.86 -3.16 -4.56
N VAL A 296 -12.83 -2.51 -3.41
CA VAL A 296 -14.00 -2.30 -2.53
C VAL A 296 -14.28 -0.80 -2.45
N SER A 297 -15.56 -0.41 -2.50
CA SER A 297 -15.96 0.99 -2.39
C SER A 297 -15.72 1.56 -0.99
N GLY A 298 -15.63 2.89 -0.87
CA GLY A 298 -15.34 3.55 0.42
C GLY A 298 -16.40 3.26 1.49
N LYS A 299 -17.68 3.20 1.09
CA LYS A 299 -18.80 2.80 1.96
C LYS A 299 -18.99 1.29 2.08
N LYS A 300 -18.14 0.47 1.44
CA LYS A 300 -18.17 -1.00 1.50
C LYS A 300 -19.48 -1.60 1.01
N GLN A 301 -20.16 -0.91 0.10
CA GLN A 301 -21.43 -1.36 -0.49
C GLN A 301 -21.22 -2.05 -1.83
N LEU A 302 -20.17 -1.68 -2.55
CA LEU A 302 -19.86 -2.22 -3.86
C LEU A 302 -18.49 -2.87 -3.85
N VAL A 303 -18.38 -3.98 -4.57
CA VAL A 303 -17.11 -4.61 -4.95
C VAL A 303 -17.00 -4.56 -6.47
N ALA A 304 -15.82 -4.22 -6.99
CA ALA A 304 -15.51 -4.30 -8.41
C ALA A 304 -14.48 -5.41 -8.65
N THR A 305 -14.70 -6.23 -9.67
CA THR A 305 -13.76 -7.28 -10.09
C THR A 305 -13.38 -7.10 -11.55
N GLY A 306 -12.15 -7.46 -11.90
CA GLY A 306 -11.65 -7.38 -13.27
C GLY A 306 -10.51 -8.35 -13.50
N GLY A 307 -10.27 -8.70 -14.77
CA GLY A 307 -9.25 -9.68 -15.11
C GLY A 307 -8.96 -9.76 -16.60
N TRP A 308 -8.67 -10.97 -17.06
CA TRP A 308 -8.24 -11.23 -18.43
C TRP A 308 -9.32 -11.00 -19.48
N ASP A 309 -10.59 -11.17 -19.14
CA ASP A 309 -11.71 -10.97 -20.04
C ASP A 309 -12.19 -9.51 -20.05
N TRP A 310 -11.31 -8.62 -20.47
CA TRP A 310 -11.64 -7.20 -20.62
C TRP A 310 -12.83 -6.96 -21.56
N SER A 311 -13.14 -7.88 -22.47
CA SER A 311 -14.31 -7.81 -23.35
C SER A 311 -15.63 -8.06 -22.62
N GLN A 312 -15.62 -8.80 -21.50
CA GLN A 312 -16.81 -9.03 -20.68
C GLN A 312 -17.10 -7.87 -19.72
N GLY A 313 -16.19 -6.89 -19.60
CA GLY A 313 -16.35 -5.76 -18.70
C GLY A 313 -15.91 -6.04 -17.27
N VAL A 314 -15.96 -4.98 -16.47
CA VAL A 314 -15.72 -5.03 -15.02
C VAL A 314 -17.04 -5.28 -14.33
N LYS A 315 -17.11 -6.28 -13.45
CA LYS A 315 -18.35 -6.66 -12.75
C LYS A 315 -18.43 -5.95 -11.41
N ILE A 316 -19.59 -5.37 -11.12
CA ILE A 316 -19.88 -4.69 -9.87
C ILE A 316 -20.84 -5.56 -9.07
N TRP A 317 -20.51 -5.78 -7.80
CA TRP A 317 -21.24 -6.65 -6.89
C TRP A 317 -21.77 -5.84 -5.72
N ASN A 318 -23.05 -6.03 -5.40
CA ASN A 318 -23.64 -5.44 -4.22
C ASN A 318 -23.31 -6.28 -2.98
N VAL A 319 -22.60 -5.70 -2.02
CA VAL A 319 -22.19 -6.42 -0.80
C VAL A 319 -23.41 -6.90 -0.01
N GLN A 320 -24.46 -6.09 0.10
CA GLN A 320 -25.64 -6.50 0.87
C GLN A 320 -26.34 -7.68 0.20
N GLU A 321 -26.55 -7.66 -1.12
CA GLU A 321 -27.25 -8.75 -1.81
C GLU A 321 -26.47 -10.07 -1.81
N VAL A 322 -25.13 -9.97 -1.81
CA VAL A 322 -24.22 -11.13 -1.82
C VAL A 322 -24.16 -11.82 -0.46
N PHE A 323 -24.20 -11.06 0.64
CA PHE A 323 -24.13 -11.60 2.01
C PHE A 323 -25.52 -11.85 2.63
N GLU A 324 -26.54 -11.13 2.19
CA GLU A 324 -27.92 -11.21 2.66
C GLU A 324 -28.89 -11.23 1.46
N PRO A 325 -28.93 -12.32 0.68
CA PRO A 325 -29.83 -12.40 -0.46
C PRO A 325 -31.28 -12.31 0.01
N LYS A 326 -32.04 -11.36 -0.53
CA LYS A 326 -33.47 -11.22 -0.25
C LYS A 326 -34.16 -12.53 -0.63
N THR A 327 -34.69 -13.25 0.34
CA THR A 327 -35.51 -14.46 0.15
C THR A 327 -36.88 -14.10 -0.44
N ASN A 328 -36.91 -13.57 -1.66
CA ASN A 328 -38.13 -13.31 -2.42
C ASN A 328 -38.08 -14.05 -3.75
N ALA A 329 -37.99 -15.37 -3.68
CA ALA A 329 -38.47 -16.26 -4.72
C ALA A 329 -39.15 -17.45 -4.04
N THR A 330 -40.45 -17.32 -3.82
CA THR A 330 -41.33 -18.46 -3.64
C THR A 330 -41.31 -19.27 -4.93
N THR A 331 -40.35 -20.16 -5.05
CA THR A 331 -40.49 -21.37 -5.86
C THR A 331 -40.22 -22.55 -4.94
N SER A 332 -41.22 -22.85 -4.13
CA SER A 332 -41.52 -24.23 -3.72
C SER A 332 -41.77 -25.05 -4.98
N ALA A 333 -40.71 -25.41 -5.70
CA ALA A 333 -40.72 -26.51 -6.65
C ALA A 333 -40.56 -27.78 -5.83
N SER A 334 -41.68 -28.24 -5.25
CA SER A 334 -41.79 -29.60 -4.75
C SER A 334 -41.49 -30.54 -5.92
N LEU A 335 -40.29 -31.11 -5.97
CA LEU A 335 -40.02 -32.26 -6.82
C LEU A 335 -40.84 -33.43 -6.31
N LYS A 336 -42.09 -33.54 -6.77
CA LYS A 336 -42.91 -34.75 -6.61
C LYS A 336 -42.27 -35.86 -7.45
N ARG A 337 -41.37 -36.63 -6.85
CA ARG A 337 -41.09 -37.98 -7.32
C ARG A 337 -42.29 -38.84 -6.98
N LYS A 338 -43.07 -39.21 -7.99
CA LYS A 338 -44.15 -40.18 -7.88
C LYS A 338 -43.49 -41.57 -7.81
N ASN A 339 -43.45 -42.17 -6.62
CA ASN A 339 -43.13 -43.59 -6.46
C ASN A 339 -44.44 -44.33 -6.18
N ASP A 340 -44.75 -45.32 -7.02
CA ASP A 340 -45.83 -46.28 -6.79
C ASP A 340 -45.38 -47.23 -5.68
N ASN A 341 -45.68 -46.88 -4.43
CA ASN A 341 -46.08 -47.77 -3.34
C ASN A 341 -46.12 -46.95 -2.05
N GLY A 342 -47.26 -46.98 -1.38
CA GLY A 342 -47.54 -46.20 -0.18
C GLY A 342 -46.63 -46.57 0.97
N ASN A 343 -45.61 -45.75 1.22
CA ASN A 343 -45.05 -45.58 2.55
C ASN A 343 -44.44 -44.18 2.69
N GLN A 344 -45.06 -43.34 3.52
CA GLN A 344 -44.55 -42.01 3.86
C GLN A 344 -43.50 -42.17 4.96
N ASN A 345 -42.25 -41.85 4.65
CA ASN A 345 -41.20 -41.64 5.64
C ASN A 345 -40.66 -40.23 5.41
N GLU A 346 -41.04 -39.30 6.28
CA GLU A 346 -40.51 -37.93 6.29
C GLU A 346 -39.11 -37.95 6.90
N ASN A 347 -38.10 -38.13 6.06
CA ASN A 347 -36.73 -37.77 6.44
C ASN A 347 -36.49 -36.35 5.92
N SER A 348 -36.57 -35.37 6.83
CA SER A 348 -36.23 -33.97 6.58
C SER A 348 -34.73 -33.83 6.37
N GLY A 349 -34.25 -34.20 5.19
CA GLY A 349 -32.96 -33.76 4.69
C GLY A 349 -33.07 -32.29 4.32
N THR A 350 -32.52 -31.41 5.17
CA THR A 350 -32.30 -30.00 4.84
C THR A 350 -31.32 -29.92 3.67
N ALA A 351 -31.84 -29.86 2.44
CA ALA A 351 -31.06 -29.51 1.27
C ALA A 351 -30.61 -28.06 1.43
N THR A 352 -29.31 -27.84 1.63
CA THR A 352 -28.68 -26.53 1.76
C THR A 352 -28.92 -25.74 0.47
N ALA A 353 -29.61 -24.59 0.59
CA ALA A 353 -30.03 -23.76 -0.53
C ALA A 353 -28.83 -23.22 -1.33
N SER A 354 -28.99 -23.10 -2.66
CA SER A 354 -27.94 -22.73 -3.62
C SER A 354 -27.35 -21.34 -3.39
N PHE A 355 -26.01 -21.27 -3.41
CA PHE A 355 -25.12 -20.18 -3.01
C PHE A 355 -24.65 -19.26 -4.17
N ALA A 356 -25.47 -19.08 -5.21
CA ALA A 356 -25.07 -18.37 -6.43
C ALA A 356 -25.19 -16.84 -6.28
N ALA A 357 -24.06 -16.13 -6.29
CA ALA A 357 -24.00 -14.68 -6.35
C ALA A 357 -24.09 -14.18 -7.79
N LYS A 358 -24.84 -13.09 -8.01
CA LYS A 358 -24.92 -12.40 -9.30
C LYS A 358 -24.34 -10.98 -9.17
N PRO A 359 -23.63 -10.48 -10.20
CA PRO A 359 -23.23 -9.08 -10.22
C PRO A 359 -24.47 -8.18 -10.32
N GLU A 360 -24.42 -7.02 -9.66
CA GLU A 360 -25.47 -6.00 -9.71
C GLU A 360 -25.57 -5.42 -11.13
N PHE A 361 -24.42 -5.11 -11.72
CA PHE A 361 -24.29 -4.68 -13.11
C PHE A 361 -22.85 -4.82 -13.62
N THR A 362 -22.68 -4.65 -14.94
CA THR A 362 -21.38 -4.74 -15.62
C THR A 362 -21.00 -3.41 -16.25
N VAL A 363 -19.82 -2.91 -15.88
CA VAL A 363 -19.19 -1.73 -16.45
C VAL A 363 -18.50 -2.09 -17.76
N GLN A 364 -18.87 -1.40 -18.83
CA GLN A 364 -18.39 -1.71 -20.17
C GLN A 364 -17.02 -1.06 -20.43
N THR A 365 -16.02 -1.87 -20.75
CA THR A 365 -14.62 -1.45 -20.98
C THR A 365 -14.29 -1.37 -22.47
N LYS A 366 -15.16 -0.78 -23.28
CA LYS A 366 -15.03 -0.71 -24.76
C LYS A 366 -13.76 0.00 -25.25
N ASN A 367 -13.17 0.85 -24.42
CA ASN A 367 -11.96 1.60 -24.76
C ASN A 367 -10.67 0.81 -24.47
N LEU A 368 -10.76 -0.29 -23.73
CA LEU A 368 -9.63 -1.16 -23.46
C LEU A 368 -9.44 -2.14 -24.63
N LYS A 369 -8.23 -2.65 -24.78
CA LYS A 369 -7.85 -3.65 -25.79
C LYS A 369 -7.10 -4.83 -25.17
N ASN A 370 -6.94 -4.83 -23.86
CA ASN A 370 -6.19 -5.83 -23.10
C ASN A 370 -6.75 -5.96 -21.68
N ARG A 371 -6.26 -6.96 -20.93
CA ARG A 371 -6.72 -7.32 -19.59
C ARG A 371 -6.72 -6.13 -18.62
N VAL A 372 -7.70 -6.15 -17.71
CA VAL A 372 -7.78 -5.20 -16.61
C VAL A 372 -6.75 -5.60 -15.54
N THR A 373 -5.91 -4.64 -15.15
CA THR A 373 -4.79 -4.87 -14.23
C THR A 373 -4.99 -4.21 -12.87
N GLY A 374 -5.87 -3.20 -12.78
CA GLY A 374 -6.11 -2.49 -11.54
C GLY A 374 -7.45 -1.77 -11.53
N LEU A 375 -8.04 -1.70 -10.34
CA LEU A 375 -9.34 -1.10 -10.07
C LEU A 375 -9.22 -0.25 -8.80
N VAL A 376 -9.75 0.97 -8.81
CA VAL A 376 -9.77 1.87 -7.65
C VAL A 376 -11.02 2.75 -7.67
N PHE A 377 -11.83 2.70 -6.60
CA PHE A 377 -12.98 3.59 -6.45
C PHE A 377 -12.52 5.01 -6.07
N LEU A 378 -12.75 5.98 -6.95
CA LEU A 378 -12.50 7.40 -6.65
C LEU A 378 -13.58 7.96 -5.73
N ASP A 379 -14.80 7.49 -5.90
CA ASP A 379 -15.97 7.74 -5.04
C ASP A 379 -16.96 6.58 -5.24
N GLU A 380 -18.18 6.70 -4.71
CA GLU A 380 -19.19 5.63 -4.81
C GLU A 380 -19.82 5.51 -6.21
N CYS A 381 -19.59 6.49 -7.09
CA CYS A 381 -20.15 6.53 -8.43
C CYS A 381 -19.07 6.49 -9.53
N SER A 382 -17.78 6.59 -9.17
CA SER A 382 -16.68 6.70 -10.13
C SER A 382 -15.62 5.64 -9.86
N LEU A 383 -15.34 4.83 -10.88
CA LEU A 383 -14.36 3.76 -10.83
C LEU A 383 -13.21 4.04 -11.80
N LEU A 384 -11.98 4.05 -11.28
CA LEU A 384 -10.77 4.09 -12.08
C LEU A 384 -10.38 2.67 -12.48
N ILE A 385 -10.10 2.48 -13.76
CA ILE A 385 -9.75 1.19 -14.37
C ILE A 385 -8.44 1.35 -15.12
N SER A 386 -7.48 0.44 -14.89
CA SER A 386 -6.24 0.36 -15.64
C SER A 386 -6.13 -0.93 -16.45
N SER A 387 -5.42 -0.85 -17.58
CA SER A 387 -5.22 -1.97 -18.50
C SER A 387 -3.74 -2.14 -18.85
N LEU A 388 -3.40 -3.38 -19.23
CA LEU A 388 -2.05 -3.72 -19.70
C LEU A 388 -1.67 -2.97 -21.00
N ASP A 389 -2.64 -2.45 -21.75
CA ASP A 389 -2.43 -1.68 -22.98
C ASP A 389 -1.98 -0.21 -22.76
N ALA A 390 -1.55 0.14 -21.55
CA ALA A 390 -1.13 1.48 -21.12
C ALA A 390 -2.28 2.49 -20.92
N THR A 391 -3.53 2.05 -20.99
CA THR A 391 -4.72 2.89 -20.80
C THR A 391 -5.16 2.91 -19.34
N VAL A 392 -5.50 4.10 -18.86
CA VAL A 392 -6.21 4.32 -17.60
C VAL A 392 -7.43 5.20 -17.90
N CYS A 393 -8.60 4.78 -17.45
CA CYS A 393 -9.83 5.56 -17.60
C CYS A 393 -10.60 5.60 -16.29
N VAL A 394 -11.50 6.58 -16.18
CA VAL A 394 -12.45 6.67 -15.09
C VAL A 394 -13.84 6.49 -15.69
N VAL A 395 -14.69 5.70 -15.03
CA VAL A 395 -16.02 5.38 -15.51
C VAL A 395 -17.05 5.77 -14.45
N ASP A 396 -18.12 6.41 -14.88
CA ASP A 396 -19.31 6.65 -14.08
C ASP A 396 -20.10 5.34 -13.98
N LEU A 397 -20.32 4.85 -12.78
CA LEU A 397 -21.01 3.60 -12.49
C LEU A 397 -22.52 3.69 -12.73
N VAL A 398 -23.10 4.89 -12.64
CA VAL A 398 -24.54 5.12 -12.86
C VAL A 398 -24.82 5.26 -14.35
N ALA A 399 -24.04 6.09 -15.05
CA ALA A 399 -24.22 6.32 -16.48
C ALA A 399 -23.55 5.25 -17.36
N ASN A 400 -22.62 4.47 -16.81
CA ASN A 400 -21.78 3.51 -17.53
C ASN A 400 -21.02 4.17 -18.70
N THR A 401 -20.50 5.37 -18.47
CA THR A 401 -19.76 6.18 -19.45
C THR A 401 -18.40 6.59 -18.93
N VAL A 402 -17.44 6.75 -19.84
CA VAL A 402 -16.11 7.24 -19.47
C VAL A 402 -16.18 8.72 -19.10
N LEU A 403 -15.63 9.05 -17.93
CA LEU A 403 -15.48 10.40 -17.41
C LEU A 403 -14.12 10.98 -17.77
N GLY A 404 -14.10 12.27 -18.06
CA GLY A 404 -12.88 13.00 -18.42
C GLY A 404 -12.16 12.44 -19.63
N SER A 405 -10.88 12.77 -19.74
CA SER A 405 -10.01 12.26 -20.81
C SER A 405 -9.40 10.90 -20.44
N VAL A 406 -9.38 9.97 -21.40
CA VAL A 406 -8.68 8.70 -21.26
C VAL A 406 -7.18 8.95 -21.17
N LEU A 407 -6.58 8.52 -20.06
CA LEU A 407 -5.16 8.66 -19.79
C LEU A 407 -4.39 7.55 -20.52
N HIS A 408 -3.40 7.95 -21.33
CA HIS A 408 -2.46 7.03 -21.96
C HIS A 408 -1.08 7.25 -21.35
N THR A 409 -0.60 6.25 -20.61
CA THR A 409 0.66 6.36 -19.84
C THR A 409 1.90 6.08 -20.69
N GLY A 410 1.74 5.51 -21.88
CA GLY A 410 2.82 5.14 -22.81
C GLY A 410 3.55 3.84 -22.47
N LEU A 411 3.33 3.26 -21.29
CA LEU A 411 3.92 1.99 -20.85
C LEU A 411 2.84 1.09 -20.25
N ALA A 412 2.97 -0.23 -20.43
CA ALA A 412 2.04 -1.20 -19.86
C ALA A 412 1.86 -0.97 -18.35
N VAL A 413 0.61 -0.90 -17.89
CA VAL A 413 0.26 -0.64 -16.48
C VAL A 413 -0.07 -1.96 -15.81
N LEU A 414 0.69 -2.31 -14.77
CA LEU A 414 0.50 -3.54 -14.00
C LEU A 414 -0.39 -3.34 -12.78
N GLN A 415 -0.38 -2.14 -12.19
CA GLN A 415 -1.22 -1.79 -11.06
C GLN A 415 -1.37 -0.28 -10.96
N VAL A 416 -2.47 0.15 -10.36
CA VAL A 416 -2.74 1.55 -10.01
C VAL A 416 -3.17 1.67 -8.56
N ASP A 417 -2.88 2.83 -7.98
CA ASP A 417 -3.49 3.26 -6.74
C ASP A 417 -3.67 4.78 -6.72
N TYR A 418 -4.65 5.26 -5.95
CA TYR A 418 -5.04 6.67 -5.93
C TYR A 418 -5.13 7.21 -4.51
N SER A 419 -4.33 8.23 -4.21
CA SER A 419 -4.44 9.00 -2.98
C SER A 419 -5.43 10.16 -3.16
N LYS A 420 -6.59 10.05 -2.51
CA LYS A 420 -7.63 11.10 -2.53
C LYS A 420 -7.17 12.37 -1.82
N GLU A 421 -6.46 12.22 -0.69
CA GLU A 421 -5.97 13.32 0.13
C GLU A 421 -4.92 14.16 -0.59
N ALA A 422 -3.98 13.51 -1.28
CA ALA A 422 -2.96 14.21 -2.06
C ALA A 422 -3.39 14.53 -3.49
N ASN A 423 -4.52 13.99 -3.97
CA ASN A 423 -4.96 14.08 -5.35
C ASN A 423 -3.89 13.55 -6.35
N ILE A 424 -3.31 12.40 -6.02
CA ILE A 424 -2.22 11.75 -6.79
C ILE A 424 -2.63 10.34 -7.20
N LEU A 425 -2.58 10.08 -8.50
CA LEU A 425 -2.65 8.76 -9.11
C LEU A 425 -1.22 8.24 -9.33
N ALA A 426 -0.93 7.04 -8.84
CA ALA A 426 0.29 6.31 -9.15
C ALA A 426 -0.03 5.15 -10.09
N CYS A 427 0.76 5.00 -11.15
CA CYS A 427 0.68 3.90 -12.10
C CYS A 427 2.01 3.13 -12.11
N ALA A 428 1.96 1.84 -11.77
CA ALA A 428 3.09 0.94 -11.76
C ALA A 428 3.24 0.28 -13.13
N HIS A 429 4.47 0.24 -13.66
CA HIS A 429 4.76 -0.28 -14.99
C HIS A 429 5.61 -1.54 -14.99
N GLU A 430 5.49 -2.32 -16.06
CA GLU A 430 6.28 -3.53 -16.28
C GLU A 430 7.80 -3.27 -16.34
N SER A 431 8.20 -2.07 -16.77
CA SER A 431 9.60 -1.66 -16.84
C SER A 431 10.27 -1.39 -15.49
N GLY A 432 9.52 -1.46 -14.37
CA GLY A 432 10.01 -1.09 -13.04
C GLY A 432 9.88 0.40 -12.73
N ARG A 433 9.10 1.14 -13.53
CA ARG A 433 8.85 2.58 -13.35
C ARG A 433 7.50 2.83 -12.68
N ILE A 434 7.40 3.96 -12.01
CA ILE A 434 6.14 4.49 -11.46
C ILE A 434 5.93 5.86 -12.10
N SER A 435 4.79 6.05 -12.76
CA SER A 435 4.35 7.37 -13.22
C SER A 435 3.34 7.95 -12.25
N PHE A 436 3.47 9.24 -11.97
CA PHE A 436 2.57 9.97 -11.08
C PHE A 436 1.78 11.01 -11.86
N TRP A 437 0.49 11.09 -11.57
CA TRP A 437 -0.45 11.97 -12.24
C TRP A 437 -1.32 12.68 -11.21
N THR A 438 -1.75 13.90 -11.51
CA THR A 438 -2.71 14.63 -10.69
C THR A 438 -4.00 14.83 -11.47
N LYS A 439 -5.14 14.65 -10.81
CA LYS A 439 -6.46 14.88 -11.41
C LYS A 439 -6.75 16.38 -11.39
N LYS A 440 -6.86 17.02 -12.56
CA LYS A 440 -7.24 18.43 -12.68
C LYS A 440 -8.60 18.57 -13.33
N VAL A 441 -9.51 19.26 -12.65
CA VAL A 441 -10.79 19.66 -13.22
C VAL A 441 -10.52 20.73 -14.27
N ASN A 442 -10.99 20.50 -15.49
CA ASN A 442 -10.76 21.43 -16.59
C ASN A 442 -11.57 22.71 -16.32
N LYS A 443 -10.89 23.87 -16.39
CA LYS A 443 -11.59 25.16 -16.37
C LYS A 443 -12.25 25.35 -17.73
N GLN A 444 -13.56 25.55 -17.75
CA GLN A 444 -14.28 25.82 -19.00
C GLN A 444 -13.74 27.09 -19.69
N GLY A 445 -13.78 27.09 -21.03
CA GLY A 445 -13.51 28.27 -21.85
C GLY A 445 -14.50 29.41 -21.58
N SER A 446 -14.29 30.56 -22.23
CA SER A 446 -14.86 31.90 -21.96
C SER A 446 -16.40 32.08 -21.91
N CYS A 447 -17.21 31.02 -21.82
CA CYS A 447 -18.67 31.05 -21.83
C CYS A 447 -19.33 30.63 -20.50
N GLY A 448 -18.83 31.11 -19.36
CA GLY A 448 -19.62 31.39 -18.14
C GLY A 448 -20.49 30.29 -17.47
N ALA A 449 -20.53 29.04 -17.94
CA ALA A 449 -21.22 27.95 -17.27
C ALA A 449 -20.33 27.37 -16.13
N PRO A 450 -20.92 26.81 -15.06
CA PRO A 450 -20.12 26.19 -14.00
C PRO A 450 -19.43 24.94 -14.54
N ALA A 451 -18.12 24.82 -14.30
CA ALA A 451 -17.35 23.62 -14.60
C ALA A 451 -17.97 22.41 -13.88
N THR A 452 -18.25 21.33 -14.60
CA THR A 452 -18.77 20.10 -14.00
C THR A 452 -17.63 19.28 -13.44
N ALA A 453 -17.81 18.66 -12.26
CA ALA A 453 -16.78 17.83 -11.62
C ALA A 453 -16.34 16.62 -12.48
N ASN A 454 -17.13 16.28 -13.50
CA ASN A 454 -16.92 15.17 -14.42
C ASN A 454 -16.02 15.53 -15.63
N ASP A 455 -15.75 16.82 -15.86
CA ASP A 455 -14.80 17.27 -16.89
C ASP A 455 -13.42 17.49 -16.27
N PHE A 456 -12.56 16.48 -16.39
CA PHE A 456 -11.21 16.51 -15.86
C PHE A 456 -10.22 15.78 -16.78
N SER A 457 -8.95 16.08 -16.55
CA SER A 457 -7.82 15.38 -17.17
C SER A 457 -6.80 14.99 -16.11
N PHE A 458 -6.00 13.97 -16.42
CA PHE A 458 -4.84 13.63 -15.62
C PHE A 458 -3.61 14.30 -16.23
N GLU A 459 -2.96 15.15 -15.44
CA GLU A 459 -1.71 15.78 -15.83
C GLU A 459 -0.55 15.09 -15.13
N MET A 460 0.52 14.81 -15.87
CA MET A 460 1.70 14.18 -15.30
C MET A 460 2.39 15.12 -14.31
N LEU A 461 2.83 14.58 -13.16
CA LEU A 461 3.68 15.33 -12.24
C LEU A 461 5.09 15.44 -12.84
N GLU A 462 5.42 16.63 -13.34
CA GLU A 462 6.68 16.92 -14.04
C GLU A 462 7.94 16.85 -13.15
N ASN A 463 7.80 16.80 -11.82
CA ASN A 463 8.95 16.80 -10.91
C ASN A 463 9.68 15.46 -10.85
N PHE A 464 9.14 14.43 -11.52
CA PHE A 464 9.76 13.13 -11.58
C PHE A 464 10.35 12.88 -12.95
N PRO A 465 11.57 12.33 -13.01
CA PRO A 465 12.06 11.84 -14.27
C PRO A 465 11.14 10.70 -14.70
N MET A 466 10.44 10.86 -15.84
CA MET A 466 9.74 9.76 -16.54
C MET A 466 10.64 8.52 -16.76
N ASN A 467 11.95 8.68 -16.59
CA ASN A 467 12.98 7.68 -16.79
C ASN A 467 13.55 7.05 -15.51
N THR A 468 13.14 7.47 -14.30
CA THR A 468 13.69 6.86 -13.08
C THR A 468 13.09 5.49 -12.87
N LYS A 469 13.95 4.47 -12.97
CA LYS A 469 13.60 3.10 -12.65
C LYS A 469 13.56 2.96 -11.12
N TYR A 470 12.38 2.72 -10.56
CA TYR A 470 12.22 2.47 -9.13
C TYR A 470 12.66 1.05 -8.78
N HIS A 471 12.30 0.06 -9.61
CA HIS A 471 12.64 -1.35 -9.42
C HIS A 471 13.43 -1.89 -10.59
N ASN A 472 14.31 -2.87 -10.37
CA ASN A 472 15.06 -3.50 -11.45
C ASN A 472 14.25 -4.52 -12.27
N GLY A 473 13.07 -4.90 -11.77
CA GLY A 473 12.08 -5.73 -12.46
C GLY A 473 10.70 -5.08 -12.46
N ALA A 474 9.72 -5.80 -13.00
CA ALA A 474 8.32 -5.39 -12.98
C ALA A 474 7.82 -5.15 -11.55
N ILE A 475 6.97 -4.15 -11.38
CA ILE A 475 6.33 -3.85 -10.10
C ILE A 475 5.10 -4.76 -9.98
N SER A 476 5.11 -5.61 -8.96
CA SER A 476 4.08 -6.62 -8.71
C SER A 476 2.97 -6.11 -7.79
N SER A 477 3.32 -5.25 -6.83
CA SER A 477 2.37 -4.69 -5.88
C SER A 477 2.68 -3.23 -5.56
N MET A 478 1.66 -2.38 -5.56
CA MET A 478 1.79 -0.96 -5.21
C MET A 478 0.57 -0.43 -4.46
N ARG A 479 0.79 0.20 -3.29
CA ARG A 479 -0.29 0.77 -2.46
C ARG A 479 0.14 2.04 -1.71
N PHE A 480 -0.71 3.05 -1.68
CA PHE A 480 -0.55 4.23 -0.83
C PHE A 480 -0.76 3.87 0.64
N HIS A 481 -0.01 4.53 1.50
CA HIS A 481 -0.18 4.54 2.94
C HIS A 481 -0.18 6.01 3.40
N GLY A 482 -1.35 6.53 3.76
CA GLY A 482 -1.55 7.96 3.97
C GLY A 482 -1.53 8.77 2.66
N PRO A 483 -1.34 10.09 2.74
CA PRO A 483 -1.52 10.98 1.59
C PRO A 483 -0.42 10.81 0.54
N HIS A 484 0.84 10.71 0.96
CA HIS A 484 1.99 10.79 0.04
C HIS A 484 2.84 9.52 0.01
N LYS A 485 2.89 8.71 1.08
CA LYS A 485 3.78 7.55 1.08
C LYS A 485 3.20 6.44 0.21
N LEU A 486 4.03 5.92 -0.69
CA LEU A 486 3.68 4.88 -1.65
C LEU A 486 4.61 3.69 -1.48
N LEU A 487 4.03 2.56 -1.10
CA LEU A 487 4.72 1.29 -1.02
C LEU A 487 4.75 0.65 -2.41
N SER A 488 5.93 0.22 -2.85
CA SER A 488 6.09 -0.53 -4.09
C SER A 488 6.94 -1.77 -3.86
N ALA A 489 6.49 -2.90 -4.36
CA ALA A 489 7.21 -4.16 -4.38
C ALA A 489 7.48 -4.57 -5.82
N GLY A 490 8.68 -5.09 -6.06
CA GLY A 490 9.07 -5.56 -7.38
C GLY A 490 9.45 -7.03 -7.40
N LEU A 491 9.44 -7.58 -8.60
CA LEU A 491 10.01 -8.90 -8.90
C LEU A 491 11.55 -8.92 -8.79
N ASP A 492 12.16 -7.82 -8.34
CA ASP A 492 13.59 -7.69 -8.02
C ASP A 492 13.93 -8.05 -6.57
N GLY A 493 12.97 -8.47 -5.76
CA GLY A 493 13.18 -8.83 -4.35
C GLY A 493 13.29 -7.65 -3.41
N VAL A 494 12.80 -6.49 -3.86
CA VAL A 494 12.95 -5.23 -3.12
C VAL A 494 11.59 -4.60 -2.89
N ILE A 495 11.37 -4.12 -1.66
CA ILE A 495 10.27 -3.24 -1.27
C ILE A 495 10.85 -1.83 -1.13
N ARG A 496 10.13 -0.83 -1.62
CA ARG A 496 10.51 0.57 -1.48
C ARG A 496 9.35 1.34 -0.87
N VAL A 497 9.70 2.23 0.06
CA VAL A 497 8.81 3.29 0.54
C VAL A 497 9.18 4.55 -0.23
N ASN A 498 8.26 5.04 -1.06
CA ASN A 498 8.45 6.20 -1.89
C ASN A 498 7.58 7.35 -1.39
N ASP A 499 7.98 8.58 -1.66
CA ASP A 499 7.11 9.76 -1.51
C ASP A 499 7.24 10.57 -2.80
N PRO A 500 6.12 11.01 -3.40
CA PRO A 500 6.13 11.79 -4.60
C PRO A 500 6.84 13.15 -4.47
N ARG A 501 7.15 13.61 -3.27
CA ARG A 501 7.92 14.83 -3.05
C ARG A 501 9.43 14.58 -3.05
N SER A 502 9.86 13.31 -3.17
CA SER A 502 11.26 12.89 -3.15
C SER A 502 11.66 12.28 -4.50
N LYS A 503 12.85 12.64 -5.01
CA LYS A 503 13.42 12.05 -6.24
C LYS A 503 13.94 10.62 -6.05
N THR A 504 14.21 10.24 -4.81
CA THR A 504 14.70 8.92 -4.41
C THR A 504 13.71 8.28 -3.45
N ALA A 505 13.70 6.94 -3.39
CA ALA A 505 12.94 6.23 -2.36
C ALA A 505 13.37 6.72 -0.96
N LEU A 506 12.39 6.84 -0.05
CA LEU A 506 12.64 7.17 1.36
C LEU A 506 13.36 6.01 2.05
N GLN A 507 12.96 4.78 1.72
CA GLN A 507 13.51 3.57 2.31
C GLN A 507 13.50 2.43 1.29
N THR A 508 14.52 1.58 1.35
CA THR A 508 14.64 0.37 0.51
C THR A 508 14.88 -0.84 1.40
N ILE A 509 13.98 -1.82 1.33
CA ILE A 509 14.04 -3.07 2.10
C ILE A 509 14.34 -4.19 1.10
N LYS A 510 15.50 -4.82 1.24
CA LYS A 510 15.88 -5.98 0.42
C LYS A 510 15.46 -7.25 1.15
N VAL A 511 14.58 -8.02 0.54
CA VAL A 511 14.18 -9.33 1.07
C VAL A 511 15.13 -10.36 0.48
N ALA A 512 16.08 -10.82 1.30
CA ALA A 512 17.00 -11.86 0.89
C ALA A 512 16.31 -13.22 1.02
N GLU A 513 16.54 -14.10 0.05
CA GLU A 513 16.39 -15.52 0.28
C GLU A 513 17.48 -15.91 1.28
N GLU A 514 17.11 -16.51 2.43
CA GLU A 514 18.10 -17.19 3.26
C GLU A 514 18.77 -18.21 2.36
N ALA A 515 20.01 -17.92 1.95
CA ALA A 515 20.76 -18.81 1.09
C ALA A 515 20.74 -20.16 1.78
N ALA A 516 20.05 -21.14 1.19
CA ALA A 516 20.10 -22.52 1.62
C ALA A 516 21.58 -22.86 1.74
N ALA A 517 22.07 -22.87 2.99
CA ALA A 517 23.44 -23.21 3.27
C ALA A 517 23.60 -24.61 2.69
N GLN A 518 24.52 -24.74 1.71
CA GLN A 518 24.86 -25.97 0.97
C GLN A 518 24.24 -26.15 -0.43
N VAL A 519 24.56 -25.26 -1.37
CA VAL A 519 24.91 -25.74 -2.72
C VAL A 519 26.16 -25.02 -3.22
N LYS A 520 27.29 -25.74 -3.23
CA LYS A 520 28.52 -25.32 -3.89
C LYS A 520 28.30 -25.31 -5.41
N LYS A 521 27.68 -24.28 -5.97
CA LYS A 521 27.76 -23.93 -7.39
C LYS A 521 27.52 -22.43 -7.59
N ALA A 522 28.44 -21.79 -8.30
CA ALA A 522 28.51 -20.36 -8.57
C ALA A 522 27.44 -19.88 -9.58
N VAL A 523 26.16 -20.09 -9.29
CA VAL A 523 25.05 -19.45 -10.00
C VAL A 523 24.55 -18.34 -9.09
N LYS A 524 24.52 -17.08 -9.57
CA LYS A 524 23.88 -16.00 -8.81
C LYS A 524 22.42 -16.43 -8.55
N PRO A 525 21.96 -16.50 -7.29
CA PRO A 525 20.58 -16.86 -7.01
C PRO A 525 19.67 -15.85 -7.73
N PHE A 526 18.59 -16.36 -8.34
CA PHE A 526 17.56 -15.48 -8.90
C PHE A 526 16.96 -14.65 -7.74
N PRO A 527 16.66 -13.36 -7.95
CA PRO A 527 16.07 -12.57 -6.89
C PRO A 527 14.71 -13.16 -6.51
N LEU A 528 14.45 -13.24 -5.21
CA LEU A 528 13.14 -13.58 -4.66
C LEU A 528 12.09 -12.62 -5.25
N LYS A 529 10.96 -13.14 -5.71
CA LYS A 529 9.92 -12.29 -6.30
C LYS A 529 8.91 -11.94 -5.21
N ILE A 530 8.82 -10.66 -4.88
CA ILE A 530 7.77 -10.18 -3.98
C ILE A 530 6.52 -10.02 -4.82
N THR A 531 5.41 -10.63 -4.40
CA THR A 531 4.15 -10.68 -5.14
C THR A 531 3.14 -9.68 -4.60
N SER A 532 3.17 -9.42 -3.29
CA SER A 532 2.23 -8.53 -2.62
C SER A 532 2.89 -7.73 -1.50
N VAL A 533 2.47 -6.49 -1.30
CA VAL A 533 2.88 -5.64 -0.17
C VAL A 533 1.71 -4.82 0.37
N ARG A 534 1.61 -4.69 1.69
CA ARG A 534 0.57 -3.91 2.37
C ARG A 534 1.09 -3.32 3.68
N ALA A 535 0.63 -2.13 4.06
CA ALA A 535 0.90 -1.57 5.39
C ALA A 535 0.01 -2.22 6.46
N CYS A 536 0.53 -2.37 7.69
CA CYS A 536 -0.20 -2.87 8.86
C CYS A 536 -0.94 -1.77 9.63
N SER A 537 -1.25 -0.65 8.99
CA SER A 537 -2.06 0.42 9.58
C SER A 537 -2.74 1.19 8.46
N SER A 538 -4.00 1.56 8.69
CA SER A 538 -4.74 2.43 7.79
C SER A 538 -4.54 3.91 8.13
N ALA A 539 -3.98 4.24 9.30
CA ALA A 539 -3.96 5.60 9.83
C ALA A 539 -2.58 6.28 9.71
N VAL A 540 -2.60 7.51 9.18
CA VAL A 540 -1.46 8.46 9.13
C VAL A 540 -0.87 8.75 10.53
N GLY A 541 -1.59 8.42 11.60
CA GLY A 541 -1.19 8.71 12.98
C GLY A 541 -0.07 7.86 13.56
N ASP A 542 0.29 6.73 12.94
CA ASP A 542 1.40 5.86 13.38
C ASP A 542 2.73 6.19 12.68
N ASP A 543 2.76 7.24 11.84
CA ASP A 543 3.98 7.67 11.14
C ASP A 543 5.16 7.94 12.08
N GLU A 544 4.89 8.38 13.32
CA GLU A 544 5.91 8.63 14.34
C GLU A 544 6.50 7.35 14.94
N LYS A 545 5.75 6.24 14.91
CA LYS A 545 6.22 4.93 15.40
C LYS A 545 6.87 4.09 14.31
N GLY A 546 6.90 4.58 13.07
CA GLY A 546 7.41 3.88 11.90
C GLY A 546 6.36 2.96 11.26
N ILE A 547 6.56 2.67 9.96
CA ILE A 547 5.58 1.95 9.16
C ILE A 547 5.85 0.46 9.27
N ARG A 548 4.87 -0.31 9.78
CA ARG A 548 4.88 -1.77 9.69
C ARG A 548 4.32 -2.23 8.36
N LEU A 549 4.97 -3.21 7.73
CA LEU A 549 4.65 -3.71 6.40
C LEU A 549 4.52 -5.23 6.40
N LEU A 550 3.56 -5.73 5.65
CA LEU A 550 3.45 -7.15 5.31
C LEU A 550 3.84 -7.34 3.85
N SER A 551 4.57 -8.41 3.57
CA SER A 551 4.85 -8.84 2.20
C SER A 551 4.63 -10.33 2.01
N GLY A 552 4.21 -10.70 0.80
CA GLY A 552 4.14 -12.07 0.32
C GLY A 552 5.10 -12.26 -0.85
N ALA A 553 5.69 -13.45 -0.97
CA ALA A 553 6.69 -13.72 -1.99
C ALA A 553 6.56 -15.12 -2.63
N SER A 554 7.40 -15.34 -3.65
CA SER A 554 7.47 -16.57 -4.43
C SER A 554 8.08 -17.77 -3.71
N ASP A 555 8.55 -17.61 -2.48
CA ASP A 555 9.00 -18.71 -1.62
C ASP A 555 7.88 -19.23 -0.70
N GLY A 556 6.64 -18.76 -0.92
CA GLY A 556 5.49 -19.16 -0.13
C GLY A 556 5.46 -18.58 1.29
N LYS A 557 6.40 -17.68 1.64
CA LYS A 557 6.47 -17.07 2.96
C LYS A 557 5.78 -15.71 3.00
N VAL A 558 5.18 -15.42 4.15
CA VAL A 558 4.67 -14.10 4.53
C VAL A 558 5.67 -13.46 5.47
N ARG A 559 5.93 -12.17 5.30
CA ARG A 559 6.93 -11.45 6.09
C ARG A 559 6.32 -10.22 6.72
N LEU A 560 6.60 -10.03 8.00
CA LEU A 560 6.29 -8.82 8.74
C LEU A 560 7.58 -8.01 8.87
N HIS A 561 7.60 -6.84 8.24
CA HIS A 561 8.66 -5.87 8.37
C HIS A 561 8.23 -4.79 9.36
N PHE A 562 9.07 -4.48 10.35
CA PHE A 562 8.75 -3.52 11.39
C PHE A 562 9.98 -2.67 11.74
N PRO A 563 9.77 -1.42 12.16
CA PRO A 563 10.86 -0.51 12.50
C PRO A 563 11.64 -1.03 13.70
N MET A 564 12.97 -0.94 13.66
CA MET A 564 13.81 -1.21 14.84
C MET A 564 13.50 -0.20 15.94
N THR A 565 13.22 -0.70 17.14
CA THR A 565 13.04 0.13 18.34
C THR A 565 14.28 0.03 19.23
N GLY A 566 14.83 1.18 19.67
CA GLY A 566 15.94 1.24 20.64
C GLY A 566 17.34 1.54 20.08
N ASN A 567 18.36 1.41 20.94
CA ASN A 567 19.76 1.83 20.71
C ASN A 567 20.43 1.25 19.43
N SER A 568 19.88 0.19 18.83
CA SER A 568 20.46 -0.40 17.61
C SER A 568 20.22 0.41 16.34
N ALA A 569 19.28 1.34 16.33
CA ALA A 569 18.98 2.16 15.15
C ALA A 569 20.01 3.28 14.91
N ALA A 570 20.76 3.69 15.95
CA ALA A 570 21.74 4.78 15.85
C ALA A 570 23.13 4.32 15.34
N ASP A 571 23.43 3.02 15.42
CA ASP A 571 24.75 2.47 15.07
C ASP A 571 24.86 1.98 13.61
N GLU A 572 23.75 1.92 12.85
CA GLU A 572 23.69 1.40 11.47
C GLU A 572 23.52 2.46 10.36
N GLU A 573 23.28 3.74 10.68
CA GLU A 573 23.07 4.81 9.68
C GLU A 573 24.36 5.45 9.13
#